data_AF-A0A7S0S0L4-F1
#
_entry.id   AF-A0A7S0S0L4-F1
#
_cell.length_a   1.000
_cell.length_b   1.000
_cell.length_c   1.000
_cell.angle_alpha   90.00
_cell.angle_beta   90.00
_cell.angle_gamma   90.00
#
_symmetry.space_group_name_H-M   'P 1'
#
loop_
_entity.id
_entity.type
_entity.pdbx_description
1 polymer ?
#
loop_
_entity_poly.entity_id
_entity_poly.type
_entity_poly.pdbx_seq_one_letter_code
_entity_poly.pdbx_strand_id
1 'polypeptide(L)'
;MDHAASRDVQDIGRLPHVPSKPSLLRYTVNNAPPWGTCLLLGTQHYLTMLGSTVVIPSLLVPVMGGNTKDLARVIQTIFFVSGINTLIQTTIGDRLPIIQGGSFSFLQPAFAIIAQIKAGQSFASEHDRFLVTMRELQGSIIGSSFIVMFIGYSGLMGALL
;
A
#
# COMPACT_ATOMS: atom_id res chain seq x y z
N MET A 1 -8.79 -61.94 -22.08
CA MET A 1 -9.92 -61.17 -21.52
C MET A 1 -9.43 -59.93 -20.76
N ASP A 2 -8.31 -59.31 -21.19
CA ASP A 2 -7.63 -58.21 -20.47
C ASP A 2 -7.74 -56.84 -21.18
N HIS A 3 -8.63 -56.68 -22.15
CA HIS A 3 -8.80 -55.40 -22.87
C HIS A 3 -9.98 -54.54 -22.37
N ALA A 4 -10.76 -55.04 -21.40
CA ALA A 4 -11.89 -54.29 -20.83
C ALA A 4 -11.46 -53.37 -19.67
N ALA A 5 -10.50 -53.79 -18.83
CA ALA A 5 -10.11 -53.05 -17.63
C ALA A 5 -9.26 -51.79 -17.87
N SER A 6 -8.65 -51.64 -19.06
CA SER A 6 -7.85 -50.46 -19.40
C SER A 6 -8.69 -49.26 -19.85
N ARG A 7 -9.97 -49.46 -20.18
CA ARG A 7 -10.89 -48.38 -20.57
C ARG A 7 -11.49 -47.67 -19.36
N ASP A 8 -11.67 -48.37 -18.26
CA ASP A 8 -12.20 -47.80 -17.01
C ASP A 8 -11.20 -46.85 -16.32
N VAL A 9 -9.88 -47.07 -16.49
CA VAL A 9 -8.86 -46.17 -15.92
C VAL A 9 -8.75 -44.84 -16.67
N GLN A 10 -9.14 -44.82 -17.96
CA GLN A 10 -9.05 -43.61 -18.79
C GLN A 10 -10.21 -42.64 -18.58
N ASP A 11 -11.27 -43.05 -17.87
CA ASP A 11 -12.45 -42.23 -17.56
C ASP A 11 -12.36 -41.55 -16.18
N ILE A 12 -11.45 -41.98 -15.31
CA ILE A 12 -11.25 -41.39 -13.96
C ILE A 12 -10.52 -40.04 -14.02
N GLY A 13 -9.90 -39.70 -15.16
CA GLY A 13 -9.16 -38.44 -15.37
C GLY A 13 -10.00 -37.28 -15.93
N ARG A 14 -11.27 -37.50 -16.30
CA ARG A 14 -12.16 -36.43 -16.75
C ARG A 14 -13.08 -36.03 -15.61
N LEU A 15 -12.53 -35.24 -14.68
CA LEU A 15 -13.40 -34.44 -13.82
C LEU A 15 -14.39 -33.71 -14.74
N PRO A 16 -15.71 -33.83 -14.50
CA PRO A 16 -16.68 -33.09 -15.28
C PRO A 16 -16.25 -31.63 -15.27
N HIS A 17 -16.26 -30.98 -16.44
CA HIS A 17 -16.18 -29.53 -16.45
C HIS A 17 -17.34 -29.07 -15.56
N VAL A 18 -17.04 -28.60 -14.36
CA VAL A 18 -18.03 -27.92 -13.55
C VAL A 18 -18.20 -26.62 -14.31
N PRO A 19 -19.35 -26.35 -14.96
CA PRO A 19 -19.56 -25.05 -15.57
C PRO A 19 -19.39 -24.04 -14.45
N SER A 20 -18.30 -23.26 -14.53
CA SER A 20 -18.07 -22.16 -13.62
C SER A 20 -19.30 -21.28 -13.67
N LYS A 21 -20.00 -21.15 -12.52
CA LYS A 21 -21.11 -20.19 -12.35
C LYS A 21 -20.71 -18.90 -13.08
N PRO A 22 -21.60 -18.26 -13.87
CA PRO A 22 -21.25 -17.04 -14.57
C PRO A 22 -20.66 -16.08 -13.55
N SER A 23 -19.35 -15.85 -13.63
CA SER A 23 -18.68 -15.00 -12.67
C SER A 23 -19.25 -13.62 -12.88
N LEU A 24 -19.91 -13.08 -11.85
CA LEU A 24 -20.44 -11.71 -11.86
C LEU A 24 -19.34 -10.68 -12.24
N LEU A 25 -18.07 -11.07 -12.08
CA LEU A 25 -16.87 -10.31 -12.45
C LEU A 25 -16.42 -10.59 -13.90
N ARG A 26 -16.27 -9.50 -14.66
CA ARG A 26 -15.69 -9.47 -16.02
C ARG A 26 -14.19 -9.81 -16.04
N TYR A 27 -13.46 -9.47 -14.98
CA TYR A 27 -12.04 -9.75 -14.81
C TYR A 27 -11.78 -10.24 -13.39
N THR A 28 -10.99 -11.29 -13.22
CA THR A 28 -10.51 -11.76 -11.91
C THR A 28 -9.10 -11.23 -11.67
N VAL A 29 -8.56 -11.38 -10.45
CA VAL A 29 -7.21 -10.88 -10.07
C VAL A 29 -6.09 -11.43 -10.98
N ASN A 30 -6.27 -12.65 -11.51
CA ASN A 30 -5.30 -13.29 -12.38
C ASN A 30 -5.52 -13.01 -13.88
N ASN A 31 -6.62 -12.34 -14.25
CA ASN A 31 -6.93 -12.03 -15.65
C ASN A 31 -6.41 -10.64 -16.00
N ALA A 32 -5.59 -10.54 -17.05
CA ALA A 32 -5.17 -9.26 -17.62
C ALA A 32 -6.14 -8.84 -18.75
N PRO A 33 -6.85 -7.70 -18.61
CA PRO A 33 -7.61 -7.10 -19.70
C PRO A 33 -6.74 -6.78 -20.92
N PRO A 34 -7.36 -6.46 -22.08
CA PRO A 34 -6.65 -5.85 -23.20
C PRO A 34 -5.86 -4.62 -22.74
N TRP A 35 -4.65 -4.44 -23.28
CA TRP A 35 -3.70 -3.41 -22.84
C TRP A 35 -4.30 -2.00 -22.75
N GLY A 36 -5.18 -1.62 -23.68
CA GLY A 36 -5.84 -0.31 -23.68
C GLY A 36 -6.85 -0.16 -22.53
N THR A 37 -7.57 -1.22 -22.19
CA THR A 37 -8.46 -1.27 -21.02
C THR A 37 -7.64 -1.23 -19.74
N CYS A 38 -6.50 -1.92 -19.67
CA CYS A 38 -5.57 -1.83 -18.54
C CYS A 38 -5.07 -0.40 -18.30
N LEU A 39 -4.69 0.30 -19.36
CA LEU A 39 -4.23 1.69 -19.26
C LEU A 39 -5.33 2.60 -18.69
N LEU A 40 -6.56 2.46 -19.18
CA LEU A 40 -7.69 3.26 -18.73
C LEU A 40 -8.05 2.96 -17.26
N LEU A 41 -8.20 1.68 -16.90
CA LEU A 41 -8.51 1.26 -15.53
C LEU A 41 -7.38 1.63 -14.56
N GLY A 42 -6.13 1.46 -14.97
CA GLY A 42 -4.96 1.86 -14.18
C GLY A 42 -4.91 3.36 -13.94
N THR A 43 -5.21 4.16 -14.98
CA THR A 43 -5.30 5.63 -14.85
C THR A 43 -6.43 6.03 -13.91
N GLN A 44 -7.61 5.41 -14.03
CA GLN A 44 -8.73 5.66 -13.13
C GLN A 44 -8.35 5.35 -11.68
N HIS A 45 -7.76 4.18 -11.44
CA HIS A 45 -7.36 3.75 -10.11
C HIS A 45 -6.29 4.67 -9.51
N TYR A 46 -5.32 5.10 -10.33
CA TYR A 46 -4.33 6.09 -9.94
C TYR A 46 -4.96 7.43 -9.56
N LEU A 47 -5.88 7.97 -10.37
CA LEU A 47 -6.55 9.25 -10.08
C LEU A 47 -7.36 9.19 -8.78
N THR A 48 -8.00 8.06 -8.49
CA THR A 48 -8.70 7.86 -7.21
C THR A 48 -7.73 7.87 -6.03
N MET A 49 -6.58 7.20 -6.14
CA MET A 49 -5.56 7.15 -5.08
C MET A 49 -4.76 8.45 -4.93
N LEU A 50 -4.63 9.23 -6.00
CA LEU A 50 -3.96 10.53 -6.00
C LEU A 50 -4.64 11.46 -4.99
N GLY A 51 -5.97 11.52 -5.00
CA GLY A 51 -6.73 12.39 -4.10
C GLY A 51 -6.44 12.13 -2.62
N SER A 52 -6.50 10.87 -2.19
CA SER A 52 -6.21 10.51 -0.78
C SER A 52 -4.75 10.76 -0.40
N THR A 53 -3.82 10.48 -1.32
CA THR A 53 -2.37 10.58 -1.07
C THR A 53 -1.93 12.05 -0.91
N VAL A 54 -2.53 12.99 -1.63
CA VAL A 54 -2.20 14.44 -1.51
C VAL A 54 -2.79 15.06 -0.24
N VAL A 55 -3.91 14.53 0.27
CA VAL A 55 -4.57 15.09 1.46
C VAL A 55 -3.66 14.99 2.70
N ILE A 56 -2.98 13.86 2.89
CA ILE A 56 -2.11 13.63 4.06
C ILE A 56 -1.02 14.71 4.20
N PRO A 57 -0.13 14.95 3.22
CA PRO A 57 0.87 16.00 3.32
C PRO A 57 0.25 17.40 3.33
N SER A 58 -0.88 17.62 2.67
CA SER A 58 -1.58 18.92 2.71
C SER A 58 -2.08 19.28 4.11
N LEU A 59 -2.44 18.27 4.92
CA LEU A 59 -2.84 18.47 6.32
C LEU A 59 -1.64 18.62 7.25
N LEU A 60 -0.55 17.88 6.99
CA LEU A 60 0.59 17.78 7.89
C LEU A 60 1.64 18.88 7.69
N VAL A 61 2.02 19.20 6.46
CA VAL A 61 3.14 20.12 6.19
C VAL A 61 2.92 21.52 6.78
N PRO A 62 1.73 22.15 6.66
CA PRO A 62 1.51 23.47 7.24
C PRO A 62 1.64 23.48 8.77
N VAL A 63 1.13 22.46 9.46
CA VAL A 63 1.20 22.39 10.92
C VAL A 63 2.61 22.09 11.42
N MET A 64 3.46 21.46 10.60
CA MET A 64 4.88 21.26 10.87
C MET A 64 5.70 22.56 10.73
N GLY A 65 5.18 23.58 10.05
CA GLY A 65 5.92 24.81 9.71
C GLY A 65 6.58 24.80 8.33
N GLY A 66 6.21 23.86 7.47
CA GLY A 66 6.70 23.79 6.10
C GLY A 66 5.99 24.80 5.20
N ASN A 67 6.72 25.36 4.23
CA ASN A 67 6.17 26.26 3.22
C ASN A 67 5.64 25.50 1.99
N THR A 68 5.14 26.21 0.98
CA THR A 68 4.62 25.59 -0.26
C THR A 68 5.66 24.76 -1.02
N LYS A 69 6.94 25.14 -0.98
CA LYS A 69 8.03 24.36 -1.59
C LYS A 69 8.25 23.05 -0.84
N ASP A 70 8.18 23.09 0.49
CA ASP A 70 8.26 21.90 1.34
C ASP A 70 7.07 20.97 1.09
N LEU A 71 5.85 21.52 0.98
CA LEU A 71 4.65 20.75 0.65
C LEU A 71 4.79 20.03 -0.70
N ALA A 72 5.20 20.76 -1.74
CA ALA A 72 5.42 20.19 -3.07
C ALA A 72 6.48 19.08 -3.04
N ARG A 73 7.56 19.25 -2.28
CA ARG A 73 8.60 18.24 -2.09
C ARG A 73 8.07 17.00 -1.39
N VAL A 74 7.27 17.14 -0.33
CA VAL A 74 6.67 15.99 0.38
C VAL A 74 5.68 15.25 -0.53
N ILE A 75 4.85 15.97 -1.31
CA ILE A 75 3.95 15.36 -2.29
C ILE A 75 4.73 14.60 -3.37
N GLN A 76 5.78 15.18 -3.93
CA GLN A 76 6.59 14.51 -4.95
C GLN A 76 7.25 13.24 -4.40
N THR A 77 7.82 13.31 -3.19
CA THR A 77 8.50 12.18 -2.58
C THR A 77 7.55 11.05 -2.19
N ILE A 78 6.37 11.36 -1.63
CA ILE A 78 5.39 10.32 -1.29
C ILE A 78 4.89 9.59 -2.54
N PHE A 79 4.66 10.29 -3.66
CA PHE A 79 4.28 9.66 -4.93
C PHE A 79 5.40 8.81 -5.52
N PHE A 80 6.64 9.32 -5.50
CA PHE A 80 7.78 8.60 -6.03
C PHE A 80 8.03 7.29 -5.25
N VAL A 81 8.04 7.36 -3.92
CA VAL A 81 8.25 6.19 -3.05
C VAL A 81 7.05 5.24 -3.10
N SER A 82 5.82 5.75 -3.16
CA SER A 82 4.60 4.96 -3.38
C SER A 82 4.68 4.15 -4.67
N GLY A 83 5.12 4.76 -5.78
CA GLY A 83 5.30 4.09 -7.06
C GLY A 83 6.31 2.95 -6.97
N ILE A 84 7.47 3.21 -6.35
CA ILE A 84 8.50 2.18 -6.13
C ILE A 84 7.95 1.03 -5.29
N ASN A 85 7.30 1.31 -4.17
CA ASN A 85 6.73 0.29 -3.29
C ASN A 85 5.63 -0.53 -4.00
N THR A 86 4.82 0.11 -4.83
CA THR A 86 3.79 -0.57 -5.63
C THR A 86 4.43 -1.50 -6.66
N LEU A 87 5.48 -1.07 -7.36
CA LEU A 87 6.22 -1.91 -8.30
C LEU A 87 6.88 -3.10 -7.60
N ILE A 88 7.48 -2.89 -6.43
CA ILE A 88 8.10 -3.96 -5.64
C ILE A 88 7.04 -4.97 -5.19
N GLN A 89 5.90 -4.52 -4.65
CA GLN A 89 4.86 -5.42 -4.16
C GLN A 89 4.19 -6.22 -5.30
N THR A 90 3.98 -5.59 -6.46
CA THR A 90 3.34 -6.24 -7.61
C THR A 90 4.27 -7.22 -8.33
N THR A 91 5.60 -7.07 -8.23
CA THR A 91 6.57 -7.96 -8.89
C THR A 91 7.17 -9.03 -7.99
N ILE A 92 7.67 -8.65 -6.81
CA ILE A 92 8.40 -9.53 -5.89
C ILE A 92 7.57 -9.92 -4.67
N GLY A 93 6.72 -9.01 -4.18
CA GLY A 93 5.88 -9.23 -3.00
C GLY A 93 4.71 -10.19 -3.26
N ASP A 94 3.52 -9.83 -2.77
CA ASP A 94 2.34 -10.70 -2.86
C ASP A 94 1.80 -10.86 -4.30
N ARG A 95 2.37 -10.13 -5.27
CA ARG A 95 1.97 -10.11 -6.69
C ARG A 95 0.51 -9.69 -6.91
N LEU A 96 -0.05 -8.99 -5.93
CA LEU A 96 -1.38 -8.40 -6.00
C LEU A 96 -1.29 -6.96 -6.53
N PRO A 97 -2.20 -6.53 -7.42
CA PRO A 97 -2.25 -5.17 -7.94
C PRO A 97 -2.80 -4.19 -6.88
N ILE A 98 -2.00 -3.92 -5.85
CA ILE A 98 -2.34 -3.04 -4.73
C ILE A 98 -1.50 -1.76 -4.81
N ILE A 99 -2.14 -0.60 -4.92
CA ILE A 99 -1.45 0.69 -4.86
C ILE A 99 -1.05 0.98 -3.40
N GLN A 100 0.24 1.19 -3.19
CA GLN A 100 0.78 1.63 -1.91
C GLN A 100 0.66 3.15 -1.76
N GLY A 101 0.31 3.65 -0.58
CA GLY A 101 0.11 5.07 -0.34
C GLY A 101 0.18 5.43 1.14
N GLY A 102 0.00 6.71 1.45
CA GLY A 102 -0.09 7.16 2.84
C GLY A 102 -1.38 6.62 3.51
N SER A 103 -1.29 6.23 4.77
CA SER A 103 -2.45 5.76 5.55
C SER A 103 -2.95 6.84 6.50
N PHE A 104 -4.27 7.08 6.48
CA PHE A 104 -4.95 8.01 7.39
C PHE A 104 -4.82 7.61 8.87
N SER A 105 -4.57 6.34 9.16
CA SER A 105 -4.32 5.87 10.53
C SER A 105 -3.10 6.53 11.18
N PHE A 106 -2.16 7.05 10.38
CA PHE A 106 -0.98 7.76 10.89
C PHE A 106 -1.22 9.25 11.16
N LEU A 107 -2.37 9.83 10.77
CA LEU A 107 -2.62 11.26 11.01
C LEU A 107 -2.67 11.61 12.49
N GLN A 108 -3.44 10.85 13.28
CA GLN A 108 -3.57 11.08 14.71
C GLN A 108 -2.22 11.02 15.45
N PRO A 109 -1.41 9.95 15.32
CA PRO A 109 -0.09 9.93 15.95
C PRO A 109 0.86 11.00 15.38
N ALA A 110 0.77 11.35 14.09
CA ALA A 110 1.57 12.43 13.52
C ALA A 110 1.24 13.78 14.16
N PHE A 111 -0.05 14.14 14.28
CA PHE A 111 -0.47 15.37 14.97
C PHE A 111 -0.02 15.40 16.43
N ALA A 112 -0.05 14.26 17.12
CA ALA A 112 0.44 14.16 18.49
C ALA A 112 1.95 14.48 18.57
N ILE A 113 2.77 13.89 17.68
CA ILE A 113 4.21 14.17 17.63
C ILE A 113 4.48 15.67 17.32
N ILE A 114 3.78 16.23 16.33
CA ILE A 114 3.91 17.66 15.97
C ILE A 114 3.59 18.56 17.17
N ALA A 115 2.50 18.27 17.89
CA ALA A 115 2.07 19.05 19.05
C ALA A 115 3.12 18.98 20.18
N GLN A 116 3.67 17.80 20.45
CA GLN A 116 4.72 17.62 21.46
C GLN A 116 5.99 18.39 21.10
N ILE A 117 6.44 18.32 19.85
CA ILE A 117 7.62 19.06 19.37
C ILE A 117 7.41 20.57 19.50
N LYS A 118 6.23 21.06 19.10
CA LYS A 118 5.86 22.49 19.20
C LYS A 118 5.82 22.99 20.65
N ALA A 119 5.41 22.14 21.59
CA ALA A 119 5.33 22.50 23.01
C ALA A 119 6.68 22.39 23.74
N GLY A 120 7.51 21.41 23.36
CA GLY A 120 8.75 21.08 24.08
C GLY A 120 10.01 21.75 23.56
N GLN A 121 9.99 22.36 22.36
CA GLN A 121 11.16 22.95 21.73
C GLN A 121 10.87 24.36 21.19
N SER A 122 11.84 25.25 21.34
CA SER A 122 11.83 26.58 20.70
C SER A 122 12.66 26.54 19.42
N PHE A 123 12.09 27.05 18.34
CA PHE A 123 12.73 27.08 17.03
C PHE A 123 13.01 28.52 16.60
N ALA A 124 14.18 28.77 16.03
CA ALA A 124 14.54 30.07 15.48
C ALA A 124 13.76 30.38 14.18
N SER A 125 13.40 29.35 13.42
CA SER A 125 12.64 29.44 12.17
C SER A 125 11.59 28.34 12.08
N GLU A 126 10.49 28.62 11.38
CA GLU A 126 9.47 27.61 11.07
C GLU A 126 10.00 26.48 10.21
N HIS A 127 10.98 26.79 9.33
CA HIS A 127 11.61 25.77 8.50
C HIS A 127 12.43 24.77 9.33
N ASP A 128 13.10 25.23 10.39
CA ASP A 128 13.84 24.33 11.29
C ASP A 128 12.88 23.40 12.03
N ARG A 129 11.72 23.92 12.45
CA ARG A 129 10.63 23.13 13.04
C ARG A 129 10.16 22.06 12.07
N PHE A 130 9.98 22.40 10.79
CA PHE A 130 9.59 21.45 9.76
C PHE A 130 10.63 20.33 9.60
N LEU A 131 11.93 20.67 9.48
CA LEU A 131 12.99 19.68 9.31
C LEU A 131 13.09 18.73 10.51
N VAL A 132 13.05 19.27 11.73
CA VAL A 132 13.07 18.47 12.96
C VAL A 132 11.84 17.56 13.01
N THR A 133 10.65 18.12 12.78
CA THR A 133 9.39 17.35 12.83
C THR A 133 9.34 16.24 11.78
N MET A 134 9.79 16.52 10.55
CA MET A 134 9.87 15.51 9.48
C MET A 134 10.83 14.38 9.86
N ARG A 135 11.98 14.70 10.43
CA ARG A 135 12.97 13.72 10.89
C ARG A 135 12.41 12.83 12.00
N GLU A 136 11.79 13.43 13.03
CA GLU A 136 11.18 12.68 14.14
C GLU A 136 10.03 11.79 13.66
N LEU A 137 9.18 12.30 12.77
CA LEU A 137 8.05 11.53 12.23
C LEU A 137 8.54 10.33 11.41
N GLN A 138 9.49 10.53 10.51
CA GLN A 138 10.06 9.45 9.70
C GLN A 138 10.80 8.42 10.56
N GLY A 139 11.60 8.88 11.53
CA GLY A 139 12.29 8.00 12.48
C GLY A 139 11.31 7.17 13.31
N SER A 140 10.23 7.78 13.78
CA SER A 140 9.16 7.09 14.53
C SER A 140 8.47 6.03 13.67
N ILE A 141 8.13 6.35 12.42
CA ILE A 141 7.49 5.40 11.49
C ILE A 141 8.42 4.22 11.20
N ILE A 142 9.70 4.49 10.89
CA ILE A 142 10.69 3.44 10.62
C ILE A 142 10.88 2.56 11.86
N GLY A 143 11.06 3.15 13.05
CA GLY A 143 11.20 2.41 14.30
C GLY A 143 10.00 1.53 14.61
N SER A 144 8.78 2.08 14.46
CA SER A 144 7.55 1.31 14.67
C SER A 144 7.41 0.16 13.66
N SER A 145 7.88 0.34 12.43
CA SER A 145 7.80 -0.66 11.37
C SER A 145 8.65 -1.90 11.69
N PHE A 146 9.84 -1.72 12.27
CA PHE A 146 10.66 -2.85 12.72
C PHE A 146 10.00 -3.65 13.83
N ILE A 147 9.32 -2.98 14.76
CA ILE A 147 8.56 -3.63 15.85
C ILE A 147 7.42 -4.47 15.26
N VAL A 148 6.63 -3.90 14.35
CA VAL A 148 5.51 -4.61 13.71
C VAL A 148 6.02 -5.78 12.85
N MET A 149 7.14 -5.60 12.15
CA MET A 149 7.77 -6.66 11.36
C MET A 149 8.23 -7.83 12.25
N PHE A 150 8.87 -7.54 13.38
CA PHE A 150 9.30 -8.57 14.34
C PHE A 150 8.10 -9.36 14.89
N ILE A 151 7.03 -8.66 15.29
CA ILE A 151 5.80 -9.29 15.77
C ILE A 151 5.15 -10.14 14.68
N GLY A 152 5.08 -9.63 13.44
CA GLY A 152 4.53 -10.35 12.30
C GLY A 152 5.29 -11.64 11.99
N TYR A 153 6.62 -11.60 11.91
CA TYR A 153 7.44 -12.78 11.65
C TYR A 153 7.49 -13.78 12.80
N SER A 154 7.28 -13.34 14.05
CA SER A 154 7.22 -14.23 15.20
C SER A 154 6.02 -15.19 15.20
N GLY A 155 5.03 -14.97 14.32
CA GLY A 155 3.82 -15.80 14.25
C GLY A 155 2.82 -15.56 15.39
N LEU A 156 3.11 -14.63 16.30
CA LEU A 156 2.27 -14.33 17.48
C LEU A 156 0.83 -13.94 17.09
N MET A 157 0.68 -13.22 15.97
CA MET A 157 -0.63 -12.85 15.43
C MET A 157 -1.43 -14.05 14.91
N GLY A 158 -0.76 -15.08 14.38
CA GLY A 158 -1.41 -16.33 13.98
C GLY A 158 -1.75 -17.25 15.16
N ALA A 159 -1.14 -17.04 16.33
CA ALA A 159 -1.44 -17.78 17.55
C ALA A 159 -2.56 -17.14 18.40
N LEU A 160 -2.92 -15.88 18.14
CA LEU A 160 -3.95 -15.12 18.86
C LEU A 160 -5.31 -15.06 18.15
N LEU A 161 -5.38 -15.57 16.91
CA LEU A 161 -6.60 -15.69 16.08
C LEU A 161 -7.04 -17.16 16.02
#